data_AF-A0A521WJR7-F1
#
_entry.id   AF-A0A521WJR7-F1
#
_cell.length_a   1.000
_cell.length_b   1.000
_cell.length_c   1.000
_cell.angle_alpha   90.00
_cell.angle_beta   90.00
_cell.angle_gamma   90.00
#
_symmetry.space_group_name_H-M   'P 1'
#
loop_
_entity.id
_entity.type
_entity.pdbx_description
1 polymer ?
#
loop_
_entity_poly.entity_id
_entity_poly.type
_entity_poly.pdbx_seq_one_letter_code
_entity_poly.pdbx_strand_id
1 'polypeptide(L)'
;MKFHCIHFAVIIILVVLFISCSSDDDSPSAPGPVTPSSYIIPLKVGNSWTYLAKRLLRTGAVAESAYVVITILKDTAVQGVTWYIDNSGSWHANRNDGYWTREFSDPNHSNDFLIYKYPAGLNEVYQIAANVTGKLASLTDTVNVPQGEHVCYRYELYQRPPYGNKLIAHEYIKPDVGLIRQHDYAPEGFLEFVFVLTSYNLN
;
A
#
# COMPACT_ATOMS: atom_id res chain seq x y z
N MET A 1 46.76 -65.35 -16.50
CA MET A 1 46.65 -64.37 -15.39
C MET A 1 46.66 -62.95 -15.96
N LYS A 2 45.84 -62.05 -15.42
CA LYS A 2 45.55 -60.65 -15.85
C LYS A 2 44.30 -60.46 -16.72
N PHE A 3 43.12 -60.72 -16.15
CA PHE A 3 41.83 -60.24 -16.70
C PHE A 3 40.84 -59.82 -15.58
N HIS A 4 41.34 -59.32 -14.44
CA HIS A 4 40.49 -58.90 -13.31
C HIS A 4 40.64 -57.42 -12.92
N CYS A 5 41.57 -56.66 -13.50
CA CYS A 5 41.74 -55.24 -13.16
C CYS A 5 40.74 -54.28 -13.85
N ILE A 6 40.14 -54.67 -14.98
CA ILE A 6 39.34 -53.74 -15.80
C ILE A 6 37.90 -53.62 -15.29
N HIS A 7 37.33 -54.67 -14.66
CA HIS A 7 35.97 -54.63 -14.14
C HIS A 7 35.83 -53.80 -12.86
N PHE A 8 36.90 -53.70 -12.05
CA PHE A 8 36.88 -52.88 -10.83
C PHE A 8 36.94 -51.37 -11.12
N ALA A 9 37.57 -50.97 -12.24
CA ALA A 9 37.67 -49.57 -12.64
C ALA A 9 36.34 -48.99 -13.15
N VAL A 10 35.49 -49.80 -13.79
CA VAL A 10 34.19 -49.35 -14.31
C VAL A 10 33.15 -49.16 -13.20
N ILE A 11 33.23 -49.96 -12.13
CA ILE A 11 32.30 -49.84 -10.98
C ILE A 11 32.61 -48.58 -10.15
N ILE A 12 33.88 -48.16 -10.05
CA ILE A 12 34.25 -46.94 -9.31
C ILE A 12 33.80 -45.66 -10.05
N ILE A 13 33.77 -45.66 -11.39
CA ILE A 13 33.29 -44.51 -12.18
C ILE A 13 31.76 -44.34 -12.09
N LEU A 14 31.01 -45.42 -11.82
CA LEU A 14 29.55 -45.35 -11.70
C LEU A 14 29.07 -44.81 -10.34
N VAL A 15 29.90 -44.89 -9.29
CA VAL A 15 29.53 -44.46 -7.93
C VAL A 15 29.79 -42.96 -7.69
N VAL A 16 30.64 -42.32 -8.48
CA VAL A 16 30.97 -40.89 -8.33
C VAL A 16 29.91 -39.96 -8.95
N LEU A 17 28.91 -40.49 -9.65
CA LEU A 17 27.85 -39.70 -10.30
C LEU A 17 26.64 -39.39 -9.40
N PHE A 18 26.62 -39.81 -8.13
CA PHE A 18 25.51 -39.54 -7.21
C PHE A 18 25.81 -38.49 -6.13
N ILE A 19 26.95 -37.81 -6.18
CA ILE A 19 27.17 -36.59 -5.37
C ILE A 19 26.55 -35.41 -6.13
N SER A 20 25.23 -35.44 -6.29
CA SER A 20 24.45 -34.26 -6.65
C SER A 20 24.40 -33.39 -5.40
N CYS A 21 25.09 -32.25 -5.45
CA CYS A 21 24.96 -31.18 -4.47
C CYS A 21 23.48 -30.91 -4.16
N SER A 22 23.06 -31.18 -2.93
CA SER A 22 21.91 -30.51 -2.34
C SER A 22 22.37 -29.11 -1.95
N SER A 23 22.32 -28.19 -2.91
CA SER A 23 22.29 -26.77 -2.56
C SER A 23 20.96 -26.53 -1.87
N ASP A 24 20.99 -26.36 -0.55
CA ASP A 24 19.91 -25.70 0.19
C ASP A 24 19.88 -24.24 -0.28
N ASP A 25 19.28 -24.03 -1.46
CA ASP A 25 18.84 -22.71 -1.88
C ASP A 25 17.62 -22.36 -1.04
N ASP A 26 17.88 -21.83 0.17
CA ASP A 26 16.96 -20.94 0.88
C ASP A 26 16.85 -19.61 0.11
N SER A 27 16.51 -19.71 -1.18
CA SER A 27 16.02 -18.57 -1.95
C SER A 27 14.67 -18.20 -1.35
N PRO A 28 14.48 -16.97 -0.83
CA PRO A 28 13.18 -16.56 -0.34
C PRO A 28 12.20 -16.69 -1.51
N SER A 29 11.26 -17.63 -1.36
CA SER A 29 10.13 -17.81 -2.26
C SER A 29 9.55 -16.44 -2.55
N ALA A 30 9.59 -16.03 -3.82
CA ALA A 30 8.95 -14.79 -4.24
C ALA A 30 7.54 -14.76 -3.64
N PRO A 31 7.12 -13.66 -2.98
CA PRO A 31 5.84 -13.61 -2.32
C PRO A 31 4.76 -14.02 -3.32
N GLY A 32 4.04 -15.09 -2.98
CA GLY A 32 2.98 -15.62 -3.82
C GLY A 32 1.95 -14.52 -4.15
N PRO A 33 1.22 -14.64 -5.27
CA PRO A 33 0.22 -13.66 -5.66
C PRO A 33 -0.75 -13.43 -4.50
N VAL A 34 -0.73 -12.22 -3.94
CA VAL A 34 -1.62 -11.82 -2.85
C VAL A 34 -3.04 -11.91 -3.38
N THR A 35 -3.87 -12.81 -2.84
CA THR A 35 -5.29 -12.86 -3.19
C THR A 35 -5.90 -11.51 -2.85
N PRO A 36 -6.47 -10.78 -3.81
CA PRO A 36 -6.99 -9.44 -3.55
C PRO A 36 -8.07 -9.54 -2.48
N SER A 37 -7.85 -8.86 -1.35
CA SER A 37 -8.92 -8.53 -0.41
C SER A 37 -10.08 -7.93 -1.19
N SER A 38 -11.32 -8.15 -0.75
CA SER A 38 -12.50 -7.53 -1.35
C SER A 38 -12.43 -5.99 -1.29
N TYR A 39 -11.70 -5.45 -0.32
CA TYR A 39 -11.59 -4.01 -0.08
C TYR A 39 -10.16 -3.58 0.22
N ILE A 40 -9.77 -2.41 -0.30
CA ILE A 40 -8.43 -1.85 -0.09
C ILE A 40 -8.25 -1.26 1.31
N ILE A 41 -9.30 -0.65 1.89
CA ILE A 41 -9.29 -0.17 3.28
C ILE A 41 -10.43 -0.85 4.07
N PRO A 42 -10.15 -1.53 5.19
CA PRO A 42 -11.19 -2.17 6.00
C PRO A 42 -11.93 -1.13 6.86
N LEU A 43 -13.17 -0.78 6.50
CA LEU A 43 -13.91 0.32 7.14
C LEU A 43 -14.90 -0.10 8.23
N LYS A 44 -14.81 -1.32 8.78
CA LYS A 44 -15.77 -1.77 9.81
C LYS A 44 -15.77 -0.84 11.03
N VAL A 45 -16.96 -0.56 11.58
CA VAL A 45 -17.09 0.22 12.83
C VAL A 45 -16.23 -0.40 13.94
N GLY A 46 -15.49 0.45 14.65
CA GLY A 46 -14.51 0.05 15.66
C GLY A 46 -13.10 -0.15 15.12
N ASN A 47 -12.90 -0.25 13.80
CA ASN A 47 -11.55 -0.24 13.23
C ASN A 47 -10.85 1.08 13.51
N SER A 48 -9.55 1.02 13.78
CA SER A 48 -8.73 2.20 14.05
C SER A 48 -7.29 2.06 13.58
N TRP A 49 -6.67 3.20 13.29
CA TRP A 49 -5.28 3.34 12.89
C TRP A 49 -4.65 4.50 13.64
N THR A 50 -3.42 4.29 14.11
CA THR A 50 -2.60 5.34 14.72
C THR A 50 -1.41 5.59 13.81
N TYR A 51 -1.20 6.87 13.47
CA TYR A 51 -0.11 7.33 12.64
C TYR A 51 0.78 8.28 13.42
N LEU A 52 2.08 8.24 13.14
CA LEU A 52 3.00 9.32 13.47
C LEU A 52 3.08 10.24 12.25
N ALA A 53 2.51 11.43 12.38
CA ALA A 53 2.62 12.50 11.40
C ALA A 53 3.85 13.35 11.71
N LYS A 54 4.66 13.66 10.69
CA LYS A 54 5.84 14.53 10.79
C LYS A 54 5.78 15.60 9.73
N ARG A 55 6.03 16.84 10.13
CA ARG A 55 6.33 17.94 9.21
C ARG A 55 7.83 18.12 9.11
N LEU A 56 8.34 18.19 7.89
CA LEU A 56 9.75 18.33 7.59
C LEU A 56 10.05 19.75 7.08
N LEU A 57 11.20 20.29 7.48
CA LEU A 57 11.79 21.45 6.84
C LEU A 57 12.36 21.05 5.47
N ARG A 58 12.62 22.04 4.61
CA ARG A 58 13.29 21.80 3.32
C ARG A 58 14.65 21.08 3.44
N THR A 59 15.31 21.18 4.59
CA THR A 59 16.56 20.46 4.91
C THR A 59 16.36 18.97 5.20
N GLY A 60 15.11 18.50 5.32
CA GLY A 60 14.73 17.15 5.75
C GLY A 60 14.68 16.98 7.28
N ALA A 61 15.02 18.00 8.06
CA ALA A 61 14.89 17.97 9.52
C ALA A 61 13.42 17.97 9.94
N VAL A 62 13.09 17.23 10.99
CA VAL A 62 11.73 17.22 11.57
C VAL A 62 11.49 18.57 12.26
N ALA A 63 10.52 19.32 11.77
CA ALA A 63 10.06 20.55 12.42
C ALA A 63 9.10 20.22 13.56
N GLU A 64 8.11 19.36 13.28
CA GLU A 64 7.01 19.02 14.18
C GLU A 64 6.62 17.55 14.00
N SER A 65 6.08 16.95 15.05
CA SER A 65 5.50 15.61 14.98
C SER A 65 4.34 15.43 15.94
N ALA A 66 3.31 14.70 15.52
CA ALA A 66 2.15 14.38 16.34
C ALA A 66 1.63 12.97 16.02
N TYR A 67 0.98 12.35 17.01
CA TYR A 67 0.21 11.14 16.76
C TYR A 67 -1.21 11.50 16.31
N VAL A 68 -1.68 10.85 15.26
CA VAL A 68 -3.04 10.98 14.72
C VAL A 68 -3.72 9.64 14.83
N VAL A 69 -4.90 9.60 15.45
CA VAL A 69 -5.72 8.39 15.57
C VAL A 69 -6.97 8.59 14.70
N ILE A 70 -7.17 7.67 13.77
CA ILE A 70 -8.38 7.58 12.95
C ILE A 70 -9.16 6.37 13.42
N THR A 71 -10.44 6.56 13.77
CA THR A 71 -11.33 5.48 14.23
C THR A 71 -12.66 5.57 13.51
N ILE A 72 -13.14 4.47 12.94
CA ILE A 72 -14.50 4.40 12.38
C ILE A 72 -15.50 4.29 13.54
N LEU A 73 -16.34 5.31 13.69
CA LEU A 73 -17.27 5.40 14.82
C LEU A 73 -18.66 4.86 14.52
N LYS A 74 -19.11 5.01 13.27
CA LYS A 74 -20.45 4.60 12.85
C LYS A 74 -20.51 4.42 11.34
N ASP A 75 -21.58 3.82 10.87
CA ASP A 75 -21.93 3.73 9.47
C ASP A 75 -23.37 4.21 9.22
N THR A 76 -23.67 4.49 7.97
CA THR A 76 -25.00 4.87 7.50
C THR A 76 -25.17 4.53 6.03
N ALA A 77 -26.40 4.22 5.60
CA ALA A 77 -26.70 3.96 4.20
C ALA A 77 -27.28 5.22 3.55
N VAL A 78 -26.64 5.70 2.49
CA VAL A 78 -27.12 6.83 1.68
C VAL A 78 -27.15 6.39 0.22
N GLN A 79 -28.34 6.42 -0.39
CA GLN A 79 -28.54 6.04 -1.80
C GLN A 79 -27.99 4.63 -2.14
N GLY A 80 -28.13 3.68 -1.20
CA GLY A 80 -27.66 2.31 -1.39
C GLY A 80 -26.16 2.09 -1.20
N VAL A 81 -25.40 3.13 -0.85
CA VAL A 81 -23.98 3.03 -0.48
C VAL A 81 -23.85 3.11 1.04
N THR A 82 -23.14 2.15 1.65
CA THR A 82 -22.76 2.23 3.06
C THR A 82 -21.57 3.16 3.21
N TRP A 83 -21.77 4.22 3.97
CA TRP A 83 -20.76 5.19 4.36
C TRP A 83 -20.36 4.99 5.80
N TYR A 84 -19.06 4.98 6.04
CA TYR A 84 -18.42 4.86 7.34
C TYR A 84 -17.88 6.22 7.75
N ILE A 85 -18.15 6.64 8.97
CA ILE A 85 -17.83 7.97 9.47
C ILE A 85 -16.79 7.83 10.57
N ASP A 86 -15.65 8.50 10.39
CA ASP A 86 -14.58 8.46 11.38
C ASP A 86 -14.76 9.50 12.51
N ASN A 87 -13.81 9.52 13.44
CA ASN A 87 -13.76 10.44 14.57
C ASN A 87 -13.48 11.91 14.20
N SER A 88 -13.07 12.19 12.97
CA SER A 88 -12.99 13.56 12.43
C SER A 88 -14.29 13.99 11.75
N GLY A 89 -15.23 13.06 11.55
CA GLY A 89 -16.47 13.28 10.82
C GLY A 89 -16.33 13.11 9.30
N SER A 90 -15.18 12.65 8.81
CA SER A 90 -14.99 12.32 7.38
C SER A 90 -15.75 11.05 7.02
N TRP A 91 -16.31 11.04 5.80
CA TRP A 91 -17.15 9.96 5.28
C TRP A 91 -16.36 9.14 4.26
N HIS A 92 -16.42 7.83 4.44
CA HIS A 92 -15.62 6.84 3.72
C HIS A 92 -16.51 5.73 3.17
N ALA A 93 -16.24 5.23 1.98
CA ALA A 93 -16.98 4.09 1.43
C ALA A 93 -16.06 3.18 0.61
N ASN A 94 -16.31 1.87 0.69
CA ASN A 94 -15.79 0.93 -0.30
C ASN A 94 -16.87 0.65 -1.32
N ARG A 95 -16.56 0.88 -2.60
CA ARG A 95 -17.41 0.57 -3.74
C ARG A 95 -16.73 -0.51 -4.60
N ASN A 96 -17.41 -0.95 -5.64
CA ASN A 96 -16.90 -1.94 -6.58
C ASN A 96 -15.66 -1.46 -7.37
N ASP A 97 -15.43 -0.15 -7.45
CA ASP A 97 -14.32 0.47 -8.17
C ASP A 97 -13.25 1.09 -7.27
N GLY A 98 -13.42 1.02 -5.94
CA GLY A 98 -12.37 1.38 -5.00
C GLY A 98 -12.85 2.05 -3.72
N TYR A 99 -11.93 2.77 -3.09
CA TYR A 99 -12.15 3.51 -1.85
C TYR A 99 -12.47 4.97 -2.15
N TRP A 100 -13.58 5.43 -1.58
CA TRP A 100 -14.16 6.74 -1.80
C TRP A 100 -14.22 7.55 -0.52
N THR A 101 -14.06 8.86 -0.63
CA THR A 101 -14.39 9.83 0.42
C THR A 101 -15.51 10.76 -0.04
N ARG A 102 -16.20 11.37 0.92
CA ARG A 102 -17.21 12.40 0.67
C ARG A 102 -16.88 13.68 1.43
N GLU A 103 -16.83 14.78 0.70
CA GLU A 103 -16.70 16.13 1.24
C GLU A 103 -18.04 16.87 1.09
N PHE A 104 -18.44 17.58 2.13
CA PHE A 104 -19.64 18.41 2.12
C PHE A 104 -19.22 19.87 1.99
N SER A 105 -19.59 20.53 0.89
CA SER A 105 -19.40 21.99 0.76
C SER A 105 -20.48 22.74 1.53
N ASP A 106 -21.68 22.17 1.62
CA ASP A 106 -22.78 22.59 2.48
C ASP A 106 -23.69 21.38 2.76
N PRO A 107 -24.70 21.49 3.65
CA PRO A 107 -25.57 20.36 4.01
C PRO A 107 -26.32 19.72 2.84
N ASN A 108 -26.46 20.41 1.71
CA ASN A 108 -27.20 19.96 0.52
C ASN A 108 -26.28 19.58 -0.65
N HIS A 109 -24.99 19.94 -0.60
CA HIS A 109 -24.03 19.65 -1.67
C HIS A 109 -22.85 18.85 -1.14
N SER A 110 -22.66 17.67 -1.71
CA SER A 110 -21.54 16.79 -1.43
C SER A 110 -20.82 16.39 -2.70
N ASN A 111 -19.49 16.32 -2.63
CA ASN A 111 -18.65 15.76 -3.68
C ASN A 111 -18.07 14.44 -3.19
N ASP A 112 -18.19 13.41 -4.03
CA ASP A 112 -17.62 12.10 -3.79
C ASP A 112 -16.33 11.96 -4.61
N PHE A 113 -15.24 11.55 -3.97
CA PHE A 113 -13.94 11.42 -4.59
C PHE A 113 -13.45 9.97 -4.52
N LEU A 114 -13.09 9.38 -5.67
CA LEU A 114 -12.42 8.08 -5.72
C LEU A 114 -10.96 8.30 -5.34
N ILE A 115 -10.60 8.05 -4.08
CA ILE A 115 -9.23 8.27 -3.59
C ILE A 115 -8.31 7.15 -4.08
N TYR A 116 -8.71 5.89 -3.91
CA TYR A 116 -7.95 4.73 -4.37
C TYR A 116 -8.80 3.85 -5.28
N LYS A 117 -8.50 3.86 -6.59
CA LYS A 117 -9.09 2.87 -7.50
C LYS A 117 -8.62 1.47 -7.12
N TYR A 118 -9.55 0.55 -6.91
CA TYR A 118 -9.24 -0.84 -6.58
C TYR A 118 -10.39 -1.78 -6.96
N PRO A 119 -10.14 -2.87 -7.72
CA PRO A 119 -8.86 -3.23 -8.33
C PRO A 119 -8.41 -2.20 -9.37
N ALA A 120 -7.10 -2.04 -9.54
CA ALA A 120 -6.50 -1.16 -10.53
C ALA A 120 -5.34 -1.85 -11.24
N GLY A 121 -5.14 -1.52 -12.51
CA GLY A 121 -4.01 -1.98 -13.29
C GLY A 121 -2.73 -1.21 -12.97
N LEU A 122 -1.57 -1.86 -13.10
CA LEU A 122 -0.28 -1.17 -13.00
C LEU A 122 -0.20 -0.04 -14.04
N ASN A 123 0.21 1.15 -13.59
CA ASN A 123 0.22 2.42 -14.32
C ASN A 123 -1.16 2.95 -14.74
N GLU A 124 -2.25 2.38 -14.26
CA GLU A 124 -3.58 2.93 -14.50
C GLU A 124 -3.71 4.30 -13.84
N VAL A 125 -4.18 5.29 -14.60
CA VAL A 125 -4.43 6.66 -14.15
C VAL A 125 -5.95 6.87 -14.04
N TYR A 126 -6.40 7.44 -12.93
CA TYR A 126 -7.81 7.75 -12.67
C TYR A 126 -7.98 9.16 -12.11
N GLN A 127 -9.20 9.70 -12.26
CA GLN A 127 -9.55 11.01 -11.74
C GLN A 127 -9.95 10.89 -10.27
N ILE A 128 -9.39 11.74 -9.40
CA ILE A 128 -9.80 11.86 -7.99
C ILE A 128 -10.73 13.05 -7.85
N ALA A 129 -10.25 14.25 -8.16
CA ALA A 129 -10.98 15.52 -8.13
C ALA A 129 -10.66 16.32 -9.41
N ALA A 130 -11.35 17.42 -9.72
CA ALA A 130 -11.23 18.13 -11.01
C ALA A 130 -9.77 18.38 -11.48
N ASN A 131 -8.87 18.69 -10.55
CA ASN A 131 -7.45 18.97 -10.81
C ASN A 131 -6.49 17.96 -10.15
N VAL A 132 -6.97 16.79 -9.70
CA VAL A 132 -6.13 15.76 -9.07
C VAL A 132 -6.38 14.39 -9.68
N THR A 133 -5.32 13.68 -10.00
CA THR A 133 -5.35 12.29 -10.48
C THR A 133 -4.52 11.37 -9.61
N GLY A 134 -4.97 10.12 -9.49
CA GLY A 134 -4.17 9.03 -8.95
C GLY A 134 -3.62 8.14 -10.05
N LYS A 135 -2.48 7.51 -9.78
CA LYS A 135 -1.87 6.48 -10.61
C LYS A 135 -1.39 5.33 -9.73
N LEU A 136 -1.74 4.09 -10.05
CA LEU A 136 -1.16 2.93 -9.38
C LEU A 136 0.24 2.66 -9.94
N ALA A 137 1.27 3.01 -9.20
CA ALA A 137 2.66 2.96 -9.66
C ALA A 137 3.38 1.65 -9.32
N SER A 138 2.95 0.95 -8.28
CA SER A 138 3.52 -0.34 -7.87
C SER A 138 2.47 -1.20 -7.16
N LEU A 139 2.60 -2.52 -7.28
CA LEU A 139 1.78 -3.51 -6.58
C LEU A 139 2.52 -4.17 -5.41
N THR A 140 3.85 -4.00 -5.32
CA THR A 140 4.73 -4.82 -4.48
C THR A 140 5.82 -4.00 -3.80
N ASP A 141 5.56 -2.74 -3.46
CA ASP A 141 6.52 -1.91 -2.74
C ASP A 141 6.61 -2.35 -1.28
N THR A 142 7.80 -2.75 -0.84
CA THR A 142 8.03 -3.13 0.56
C THR A 142 8.27 -1.91 1.42
N VAL A 143 7.45 -1.74 2.46
CA VAL A 143 7.52 -0.61 3.40
C VAL A 143 7.71 -1.13 4.83
N ASN A 144 8.76 -0.63 5.48
CA ASN A 144 9.07 -0.94 6.88
C ASN A 144 8.52 0.15 7.81
N VAL A 145 7.65 -0.21 8.74
CA VAL A 145 7.05 0.65 9.78
C VAL A 145 7.19 -0.01 11.16
N PRO A 146 6.87 0.66 12.29
CA PRO A 146 7.00 0.06 13.62
C PRO A 146 6.25 -1.28 13.83
N GLN A 147 5.19 -1.55 13.07
CA GLN A 147 4.45 -2.83 13.08
C GLN A 147 5.13 -3.95 12.28
N GLY A 148 6.21 -3.65 11.55
CA GLY A 148 6.95 -4.60 10.74
C GLY A 148 6.99 -4.21 9.26
N GLU A 149 7.24 -5.22 8.44
CA GLU A 149 7.35 -5.09 6.99
C GLU A 149 6.00 -5.34 6.31
N HIS A 150 5.65 -4.50 5.34
CA HIS A 150 4.40 -4.60 4.58
C HIS A 150 4.68 -4.51 3.07
N VAL A 151 4.15 -5.46 2.30
CA VAL A 151 4.07 -5.35 0.83
C VAL A 151 2.86 -4.48 0.48
N CYS A 152 3.10 -3.36 -0.17
CA CYS A 152 2.12 -2.31 -0.41
C CYS A 152 1.94 -2.01 -1.89
N TYR A 153 0.75 -1.51 -2.22
CA TYR A 153 0.47 -0.84 -3.46
C TYR A 153 0.93 0.61 -3.30
N ARG A 154 1.69 1.15 -4.26
CA ARG A 154 2.08 2.56 -4.25
C ARG A 154 1.22 3.35 -5.22
N TYR A 155 0.44 4.28 -4.70
CA TYR A 155 -0.27 5.28 -5.48
C TYR A 155 0.56 6.56 -5.57
N GLU A 156 0.63 7.13 -6.78
CA GLU A 156 1.20 8.44 -7.06
C GLU A 156 0.04 9.42 -7.31
N LEU A 157 -0.03 10.50 -6.54
CA LEU A 157 -1.02 11.55 -6.73
C LEU A 157 -0.40 12.74 -7.48
N TYR A 158 -1.10 13.22 -8.50
CA TYR A 158 -0.67 14.34 -9.32
C TYR A 158 -1.71 15.46 -9.33
N GLN A 159 -1.25 16.69 -9.16
CA GLN A 159 -2.02 17.87 -9.52
C GLN A 159 -1.97 18.06 -11.04
N ARG A 160 -3.07 18.47 -11.65
CA ARG A 160 -3.24 18.73 -13.09
C ARG A 160 -3.17 20.24 -13.41
N PRO A 161 -3.05 20.62 -14.70
CA PRO A 161 -3.13 22.01 -15.14
C PRO A 161 -4.30 22.80 -14.50
N PRO A 162 -4.13 24.11 -14.24
CA PRO A 162 -3.03 24.97 -14.70
C PRO A 162 -1.72 24.86 -13.89
N TYR A 163 -1.68 24.03 -12.84
CA TYR A 163 -0.56 23.98 -11.89
C TYR A 163 0.62 23.08 -12.31
N GLY A 164 0.59 22.56 -13.54
CA GLY A 164 1.54 21.56 -14.05
C GLY A 164 1.20 20.14 -13.57
N ASN A 165 1.63 19.10 -14.31
CA ASN A 165 1.50 17.70 -13.90
C ASN A 165 2.50 17.41 -12.78
N LYS A 166 2.17 17.87 -11.57
CA LYS A 166 3.09 17.85 -10.43
C LYS A 166 2.73 16.73 -9.48
N LEU A 167 3.70 15.90 -9.15
CA LEU A 167 3.57 14.90 -8.08
C LEU A 167 3.36 15.63 -6.75
N ILE A 168 2.30 15.27 -6.03
CA ILE A 168 1.93 15.85 -4.73
C ILE A 168 2.00 14.83 -3.60
N ALA A 169 1.81 13.54 -3.88
CA ALA A 169 1.96 12.51 -2.84
C ALA A 169 2.41 11.14 -3.38
N HIS A 170 3.09 10.40 -2.50
CA HIS A 170 3.20 8.95 -2.58
C HIS A 170 2.42 8.32 -1.41
N GLU A 171 1.49 7.44 -1.72
CA GLU A 171 0.67 6.74 -0.72
C GLU A 171 0.88 5.23 -0.86
N TYR A 172 1.27 4.60 0.24
CA TYR A 172 1.57 3.18 0.30
C TYR A 172 0.44 2.47 1.04
N ILE A 173 -0.37 1.73 0.30
CA ILE A 173 -1.60 1.11 0.80
C ILE A 173 -1.43 -0.40 0.80
N LYS A 174 -1.68 -1.05 1.93
CA LYS A 174 -1.77 -2.51 1.98
C LYS A 174 -3.26 -2.89 1.96
N PRO A 175 -3.75 -3.59 0.92
CA PRO A 175 -5.11 -4.15 0.96
C PRO A 175 -5.28 -4.97 2.24
N ASP A 176 -6.43 -4.89 2.89
CA ASP A 176 -6.73 -5.46 4.22
C ASP A 176 -6.20 -4.73 5.47
N VAL A 177 -5.30 -3.75 5.31
CA VAL A 177 -4.87 -2.86 6.41
C VAL A 177 -5.28 -1.43 6.15
N GLY A 178 -5.04 -0.89 4.96
CA GLY A 178 -5.20 0.52 4.63
C GLY A 178 -3.87 1.23 4.44
N LEU A 179 -3.82 2.53 4.77
CA LEU A 179 -2.63 3.37 4.60
C LEU A 179 -1.50 2.91 5.55
N ILE A 180 -0.35 2.57 4.98
CA ILE A 180 0.86 2.19 5.73
C ILE A 180 1.80 3.38 5.88
N ARG A 181 1.95 4.17 4.81
CA ARG A 181 2.81 5.35 4.76
C ARG A 181 2.31 6.34 3.73
N GLN A 182 2.52 7.63 3.99
CA GLN A 182 2.29 8.71 3.04
C GLN A 182 3.46 9.68 3.05
N HIS A 183 3.81 10.18 1.87
CA HIS A 183 4.78 11.24 1.65
C HIS A 183 4.12 12.35 0.85
N ASP A 184 3.95 13.54 1.43
CA ASP A 184 3.39 14.69 0.72
C ASP A 184 4.49 15.69 0.36
N TYR A 185 4.40 16.22 -0.86
CA TYR A 185 5.40 17.10 -1.44
C TYR A 185 4.87 18.53 -1.57
N ALA A 186 5.62 19.49 -1.02
CA ALA A 186 5.34 20.92 -1.16
C ALA A 186 5.34 21.36 -2.64
N PRO A 187 4.71 22.50 -3.01
CA PRO A 187 4.73 23.08 -4.37
C PRO A 187 6.11 23.20 -5.03
N GLU A 188 7.18 23.25 -4.26
CA GLU A 188 8.57 23.33 -4.73
C GLU A 188 9.22 21.95 -4.93
N GLY A 189 8.49 20.87 -4.61
CA GLY A 189 8.88 19.48 -4.86
C GLY A 189 9.67 18.80 -3.73
N PHE A 190 9.89 19.46 -2.59
CA PHE A 190 10.50 18.81 -1.43
C PHE A 190 9.46 18.10 -0.57
N LEU A 191 9.88 17.04 0.12
CA LEU A 191 9.05 16.28 1.05
C LEU A 191 8.70 17.15 2.26
N GLU A 192 7.41 17.45 2.46
CA GLU A 192 6.93 18.32 3.54
C GLU A 192 6.27 17.53 4.66
N PHE A 193 5.45 16.53 4.33
CA PHE A 193 4.77 15.71 5.35
C PHE A 193 5.05 14.23 5.15
N VAL A 194 5.14 13.53 6.28
CA VAL A 194 5.26 12.07 6.34
C VAL A 194 4.28 11.54 7.36
N PHE A 195 3.44 10.60 6.94
CA PHE A 195 2.61 9.79 7.83
C PHE A 195 3.15 8.37 7.84
N VAL A 196 3.32 7.80 9.03
CA VAL A 196 3.78 6.41 9.21
C VAL A 196 2.84 5.70 10.15
N LEU A 197 2.28 4.57 9.72
CA LEU A 197 1.44 3.73 10.56
C LEU A 197 2.26 3.18 11.74
N THR A 198 1.80 3.42 12.97
CA THR A 198 2.46 2.93 14.19
C THR A 198 1.72 1.79 14.84
N SER A 199 0.39 1.74 14.71
CA SER A 199 -0.45 0.65 15.17
C SER A 199 -1.83 0.71 14.50
N TYR A 200 -2.55 -0.41 14.52
CA TYR A 200 -3.94 -0.48 14.08
C TYR A 200 -4.71 -1.56 14.86
N ASN A 201 -6.03 -1.46 14.86
CA ASN A 201 -6.94 -2.47 15.40
C ASN A 201 -8.05 -2.68 14.37
N LEU A 202 -8.20 -3.92 13.89
CA LEU A 202 -9.21 -4.33 12.91
C LEU A 202 -10.09 -5.43 13.53
N ASN A 203 -11.42 -5.25 13.49
CA ASN A 203 -12.40 -6.15 14.11
C ASN A 203 -13.09 -7.10 13.13
#